data_AF-A0A7C1M4B5-F1
#
_entry.id   AF-A0A7C1M4B5-F1
#
_cell.length_a   1.000
_cell.length_b   1.000
_cell.length_c   1.000
_cell.angle_alpha   90.00
_cell.angle_beta   90.00
_cell.angle_gamma   90.00
#
_symmetry.space_group_name_H-M   'P 1'
#
loop_
_entity.id
_entity.type
_entity.pdbx_description
1 polymer ?
#
loop_
_entity_poly.entity_id
_entity_poly.type
_entity_poly.pdbx_seq_one_letter_code
_entity_poly.pdbx_strand_id
1 'polypeptide(L)' 'MSRKANWTFEGFYVKLDELEDSIKNKALDIAAGFMETGKYTERDAIEEAIVRAEEWFYDLEG' A
#
# COMPACT_ATOMS: atom_id res chain seq x y z
N MET A 1 -21.05 -1.88 14.43
CA MET A 1 -20.52 -1.16 13.24
C MET A 1 -19.06 -0.83 13.51
N SER A 2 -18.13 -1.61 12.97
CA SER A 2 -16.69 -1.29 13.10
C SER A 2 -16.40 -0.01 12.33
N ARG A 3 -15.77 0.95 13.02
CA ARG A 3 -15.25 2.18 12.42
C ARG A 3 -14.18 1.78 11.41
N LYS A 4 -14.55 1.57 10.15
CA LYS A 4 -13.60 1.75 9.05
C LYS A 4 -13.19 3.21 9.16
N ALA A 5 -11.95 3.46 9.60
CA ALA A 5 -11.49 4.82 9.74
C ALA A 5 -11.69 5.54 8.40
N ASN A 6 -11.97 6.83 8.45
CA ASN A 6 -11.98 7.67 7.27
C ASN A 6 -10.50 8.00 6.96
N TRP A 7 -9.79 7.05 6.36
CA TRP A 7 -8.45 7.29 5.82
C TRP A 7 -8.68 8.00 4.50
N THR A 8 -8.31 9.27 4.36
CA THR A 8 -8.52 10.01 3.11
C THR A 8 -7.54 9.49 2.05
N PHE A 9 -8.05 8.51 1.32
CA PHE A 9 -7.45 7.72 0.24
C PHE A 9 -7.12 8.55 -1.01
N GLU A 10 -7.33 9.86 -1.03
CA GLU A 10 -7.27 10.65 -2.26
C GLU A 10 -5.86 10.67 -2.88
N GLY A 11 -4.80 10.79 -2.08
CA GLY A 11 -3.42 10.70 -2.58
C GLY A 11 -2.97 9.27 -2.91
N PHE A 12 -3.63 8.28 -2.29
CA PHE A 12 -3.37 6.85 -2.46
C PHE A 12 -3.96 6.37 -3.80
N TYR A 13 -5.22 6.70 -4.09
CA TYR A 13 -5.87 6.37 -5.36
C TYR A 13 -5.10 6.93 -6.54
N VAL A 14 -4.60 8.17 -6.50
CA VAL A 14 -3.92 8.75 -7.67
C VAL A 14 -2.65 7.98 -8.05
N LYS A 15 -1.79 7.65 -7.09
CA LYS A 15 -0.56 6.88 -7.38
C LYS A 15 -0.86 5.42 -7.69
N LEU A 16 -1.91 4.85 -7.08
CA LEU A 16 -2.28 3.46 -7.34
C LEU A 16 -3.10 3.28 -8.60
N ASP A 17 -3.91 4.23 -9.04
CA ASP A 17 -4.71 4.12 -10.28
C ASP A 17 -3.82 3.87 -11.49
N GLU A 18 -2.61 4.41 -11.47
CA GLU A 18 -1.58 4.23 -12.49
C GLU A 18 -0.86 2.86 -12.40
N LEU A 19 -1.07 2.10 -11.31
CA LEU A 19 -0.45 0.80 -11.08
C LEU A 19 -1.35 -0.37 -11.52
N GLU A 20 -0.70 -1.47 -11.91
CA GLU A 20 -1.34 -2.75 -12.19
C GLU A 20 -2.09 -3.29 -10.95
N ASP A 21 -3.20 -3.99 -11.17
CA ASP A 21 -4.05 -4.46 -10.08
C ASP A 21 -3.33 -5.45 -9.15
N SER A 22 -2.35 -6.17 -9.67
CA SER A 22 -1.46 -7.04 -8.89
C SER A 22 -0.60 -6.24 -7.90
N ILE A 23 -0.01 -5.12 -8.35
CA ILE A 23 0.81 -4.22 -7.53
C ILE A 23 -0.05 -3.54 -6.48
N LYS A 24 -1.27 -3.10 -6.83
CA LYS A 24 -2.20 -2.47 -5.88
C LYS A 24 -2.53 -3.37 -4.70
N ASN A 25 -2.91 -4.61 -4.97
CA ASN A 25 -3.25 -5.58 -3.93
C ASN A 25 -2.05 -5.88 -3.05
N LYS A 26 -0.85 -6.02 -3.65
CA LYS A 26 0.38 -6.25 -2.90
C LYS A 26 0.73 -5.07 -1.98
N ALA A 27 0.58 -3.83 -2.45
CA ALA A 27 0.82 -2.64 -1.63
C ALA A 27 -0.15 -2.58 -0.45
N LEU A 28 -1.44 -2.91 -0.65
CA LEU A 28 -2.42 -2.96 0.44
C LEU A 28 -2.06 -3.99 1.51
N ASP A 29 -1.64 -5.20 1.09
CA ASP A 29 -1.22 -6.26 2.02
C ASP A 29 0.00 -5.85 2.85
N ILE A 30 1.00 -5.23 2.21
CA ILE A 30 2.21 -4.76 2.88
C ILE A 30 1.89 -3.62 3.86
N ALA A 31 1.07 -2.65 3.44
CA ALA A 31 0.65 -1.54 4.28
C ALA A 31 -0.14 -2.02 5.51
N ALA A 32 -1.02 -3.00 5.35
CA ALA A 32 -1.75 -3.61 6.47
C ALA A 32 -0.78 -4.21 7.50
N GLY A 33 0.24 -4.93 7.05
CA GLY A 33 1.28 -5.47 7.93
C GLY A 33 2.05 -4.38 8.69
N PHE A 34 2.35 -3.25 8.06
CA PHE A 34 3.00 -2.12 8.74
C PHE A 34 2.11 -1.50 9.82
N MET A 35 0.83 -1.32 9.54
CA MET A 35 -0.12 -0.78 10.51
C MET A 35 -0.32 -1.72 11.70
N GLU A 36 -0.30 -3.04 11.50
CA GLU A 36 -0.35 -4.02 12.60
C GLU A 36 0.89 -3.96 13.50
N THR A 37 2.07 -3.66 12.94
CA THR A 37 3.29 -3.53 13.73
C THR A 37 3.36 -2.24 14.57
N GLY A 38 2.53 -1.24 14.24
CA GLY A 38 2.55 0.08 14.87
C GLY A 38 3.86 0.87 14.72
N LYS A 39 4.77 0.40 13.85
CA LYS A 39 6.09 1.02 13.64
C LYS A 39 6.08 2.16 12.62
N TYR A 40 5.08 2.18 11.76
CA TYR A 40 4.98 3.14 10.68
C TYR A 40 3.84 4.11 10.95
N THR A 41 4.05 5.37 10.60
CA THR A 41 2.92 6.29 10.43
C THR A 41 2.13 5.86 9.20
N GLU A 42 0.84 6.21 9.11
CA GLU A 42 0.01 5.85 7.95
C GLU A 42 0.67 6.28 6.64
N ARG A 43 1.25 7.48 6.60
CA ARG A 43 1.92 8.01 5.40
C ARG A 43 3.14 7.18 5.02
N ASP A 44 3.99 6.86 5.98
CA ASP A 44 5.23 6.13 5.73
C ASP A 44 4.93 4.66 5.37
N ALA A 45 3.91 4.07 5.99
CA ALA A 45 3.44 2.73 5.65
C ALA A 45 2.99 2.66 4.19
N ILE A 46 2.32 3.70 3.70
CA ILE A 46 1.81 3.78 2.33
C ILE A 46 2.94 3.89 1.31
N GLU A 47 3.85 4.85 1.48
CA GLU A 47 4.94 5.07 0.53
C GLU A 47 5.85 3.85 0.44
N GLU A 48 6.21 3.28 1.59
CA GLU A 48 7.05 2.09 1.67
C GLU A 48 6.36 0.86 1.06
N ALA A 49 5.05 0.72 1.23
CA ALA A 49 4.30 -0.41 0.70
C ALA A 49 4.18 -0.39 -0.83
N ILE A 50 4.07 0.80 -1.44
CA ILE A 50 4.05 0.96 -2.90
C ILE A 50 5.41 0.54 -3.48
N VAL A 51 6.51 1.09 -2.94
CA VAL A 51 7.87 0.77 -3.41
C VAL A 51 8.13 -0.74 -3.34
N ARG A 52 7.80 -1.39 -2.22
CA ARG A 52 8.00 -2.84 -2.06
C ARG A 52 7.09 -3.68 -2.95
N ALA A 53 5.91 -3.17 -3.29
CA ALA A 53 5.01 -3.85 -4.22
C ALA A 53 5.53 -3.77 -5.66
N GLU A 54 6.07 -2.63 -6.07
CA GLU A 54 6.72 -2.46 -7.37
C GLU A 54 7.99 -3.31 -7.47
N GLU A 55 8.86 -3.31 -6.45
CA GLU A 55 10.05 -4.17 -6.38
C GLU A 55 9.68 -5.66 -6.50
N TRP A 56 8.67 -6.11 -5.75
CA TRP A 56 8.16 -7.47 -5.84
C TRP A 56 7.65 -7.82 -7.24
N PHE A 57 7.03 -6.88 -7.94
CA PHE A 57 6.53 -7.10 -9.30
C PHE A 57 7.69 -7.20 -10.31
N TYR A 58 8.69 -6.32 -10.21
CA TYR A 58 9.89 -6.38 -11.05
C TYR A 58 10.68 -7.69 -10.83
N ASP A 59 10.77 -8.18 -9.59
CA ASP A 59 11.38 -9.46 -9.27
C ASP A 59 10.62 -10.67 -9.87
N LEU A 60 9.33 -10.52 -10.15
CA LEU A 60 8.50 -11.58 -10.76
C LEU A 60 8.54 -11.57 -12.30
N GLU A 61 8.79 -10.43 -12.94
CA GLU A 61 8.95 -10.34 -14.40
C GLU A 61 10.36 -10.72 -14.90
N GLY A 62 11.34 -10.86 -13.98
CA GLY A 62 12.75 -11.16 -14.26
C GLY A 62 13.10 -12.59 -14.63
#